data_AF-A0A8X6QPV4-F1
#
_entry.id   AF-A0A8X6QPV4-F1
#
_cell.length_a   1.000
_cell.length_b   1.000
_cell.length_c   1.000
_cell.angle_alpha   90.00
_cell.angle_beta   90.00
_cell.angle_gamma   90.00
#
_symmetry.space_group_name_H-M   'P 1'
#
loop_
_entity.id
_entity.type
_entity.pdbx_description
1 polymer ?
#
loop_
_entity_poly.entity_id
_entity_poly.type
_entity_poly.pdbx_seq_one_letter_code
_entity_poly.pdbx_strand_id
1 'polypeptide(L)'
;MEKSIQENKRVPRNLCIHVPAVIGRAKGLTKILDIWKCVITDRITKNIGEETNKYICSMMPNYSGSWNTRDADGTEIETLLTLFYSAGVYYGNKVNCVELWRMN
;
A
#
# COMPACT_ATOMS: atom_id res chain seq x y z
N MET A 1 -27.88 -59.39 -28.84
CA MET A 1 -26.93 -59.02 -27.76
C MET A 1 -26.76 -57.49 -27.85
N GLU A 2 -27.75 -56.74 -27.40
CA GLU A 2 -27.80 -55.28 -27.53
C GLU A 2 -26.94 -54.66 -26.41
N LYS A 3 -25.89 -53.93 -26.80
CA LYS A 3 -25.09 -53.14 -25.85
C LYS A 3 -25.82 -51.83 -25.62
N SER A 4 -26.41 -51.67 -24.44
CA SER A 4 -26.96 -50.41 -23.97
C SER A 4 -25.83 -49.38 -23.84
N ILE A 5 -25.94 -48.29 -24.60
CA ILE A 5 -25.07 -47.12 -24.48
C ILE A 5 -25.41 -46.46 -23.14
N GLN A 6 -24.57 -46.65 -22.13
CA GLN A 6 -24.67 -45.90 -20.89
C GLN A 6 -24.21 -44.46 -21.16
N GLU A 7 -25.17 -43.53 -21.26
CA GLU A 7 -24.86 -42.11 -21.25
C GLU A 7 -24.20 -41.73 -19.93
N ASN A 8 -22.91 -41.44 -19.99
CA ASN A 8 -22.13 -41.00 -18.85
C ASN A 8 -22.50 -39.54 -18.53
N LYS A 9 -23.56 -39.34 -17.74
CA LYS A 9 -24.00 -38.01 -17.27
C LYS A 9 -22.87 -37.38 -16.46
N ARG A 10 -22.10 -36.47 -17.08
CA ARG A 10 -21.06 -35.70 -16.41
C ARG A 10 -21.74 -34.82 -15.35
N VAL A 11 -21.45 -35.07 -14.08
CA VAL A 11 -21.87 -34.20 -12.98
C VAL A 11 -21.19 -32.84 -13.18
N PRO A 12 -21.93 -31.72 -13.24
CA PRO A 12 -21.31 -30.40 -13.35
C PRO A 12 -20.42 -30.17 -12.13
N ARG A 13 -19.12 -29.93 -12.36
CA ARG A 13 -18.16 -29.59 -11.31
C ARG A 13 -17.97 -28.08 -11.30
N ASN A 14 -18.11 -27.46 -10.12
CA ASN A 14 -17.72 -26.07 -9.93
C ASN A 14 -16.22 -25.93 -10.17
N LEU A 15 -15.85 -25.21 -11.23
CA LEU A 15 -14.46 -24.89 -11.57
C LEU A 15 -13.86 -23.88 -10.58
N CYS A 16 -14.70 -23.07 -9.96
CA CYS A 16 -14.31 -22.10 -8.94
C CYS A 16 -14.47 -22.74 -7.55
N ILE A 17 -13.43 -23.43 -7.10
CA ILE A 17 -13.38 -24.08 -5.77
C ILE A 17 -13.01 -23.06 -4.68
N HIS A 18 -12.30 -21.99 -5.06
CA HIS A 18 -11.91 -20.88 -4.19
C HIS A 18 -12.46 -19.56 -4.71
N VAL A 19 -13.30 -18.92 -3.90
CA VAL A 19 -13.75 -17.55 -4.13
C VAL A 19 -12.62 -16.60 -3.70
N PRO A 20 -12.28 -15.56 -4.48
CA PRO A 20 -11.35 -14.54 -4.02
C PRO A 20 -11.94 -13.86 -2.77
N ALA A 21 -11.36 -14.14 -1.62
CA ALA A 21 -11.74 -13.56 -0.35
C ALA A 21 -10.47 -13.05 0.36
N VAL A 22 -10.66 -12.15 1.33
CA VAL A 22 -9.55 -11.68 2.16
C VAL A 22 -8.97 -12.85 2.95
N ILE A 23 -7.66 -13.06 2.81
CA ILE A 23 -6.92 -14.15 3.45
C ILE A 23 -5.90 -13.63 4.47
N GLY A 24 -5.44 -14.52 5.35
CA GLY A 24 -4.32 -14.27 6.26
C GLY A 24 -4.61 -13.17 7.29
N ARG A 25 -3.60 -12.34 7.56
CA ARG A 25 -3.63 -11.27 8.58
C ARG A 25 -4.75 -10.25 8.38
N ALA A 26 -5.15 -10.03 7.13
CA ALA A 26 -6.21 -9.06 6.81
C ALA A 26 -7.62 -9.60 7.13
N LYS A 27 -7.78 -10.90 7.38
CA LYS A 27 -9.08 -11.52 7.64
C LYS A 27 -9.60 -11.10 9.02
N GLY A 28 -10.73 -10.41 9.04
CA GLY A 28 -11.40 -9.98 10.27
C GLY A 28 -10.95 -8.61 10.80
N LEU A 29 -10.06 -7.91 10.09
CA LEU A 29 -9.73 -6.52 10.41
C LEU A 29 -10.88 -5.59 10.01
N THR A 30 -11.31 -4.74 10.94
CA THR A 30 -12.38 -3.75 10.71
C THR A 30 -11.88 -2.32 10.78
N LYS A 31 -10.74 -2.09 11.44
CA LYS A 31 -10.13 -0.75 11.56
C LYS A 31 -9.28 -0.45 10.34
N ILE A 32 -9.49 0.74 9.76
CA ILE A 32 -8.80 1.19 8.55
C ILE A 32 -7.28 1.18 8.74
N LEU A 33 -6.79 1.65 9.89
CA LEU A 33 -5.35 1.68 10.18
C LEU A 33 -4.73 0.27 10.25
N ASP A 34 -5.46 -0.72 10.77
CA ASP A 34 -4.96 -2.10 10.84
C ASP A 34 -4.92 -2.74 9.45
N ILE A 35 -5.90 -2.42 8.60
CA ILE A 35 -5.93 -2.83 7.19
C ILE A 35 -4.77 -2.16 6.43
N TRP A 36 -4.53 -0.87 6.67
CA TRP A 36 -3.42 -0.13 6.06
C TRP A 36 -2.07 -0.77 6.37
N LYS A 37 -1.85 -1.20 7.61
CA LYS A 37 -0.64 -1.93 8.04
C LYS A 37 -0.44 -3.29 7.37
N CYS A 38 -1.46 -3.85 6.73
CA CYS A 38 -1.32 -5.05 5.91
C CYS A 38 -0.68 -4.74 4.54
N VAL A 39 -0.81 -3.50 4.07
CA VAL A 39 -0.25 -3.03 2.79
C VAL A 39 1.11 -2.37 3.03
N ILE A 40 1.15 -1.41 3.97
CA ILE A 40 2.36 -0.68 4.35
C ILE A 40 2.81 -1.22 5.71
N THR A 41 3.72 -2.20 5.65
CA THR A 41 4.28 -2.80 6.86
C THR A 41 5.40 -1.92 7.44
N ASP A 42 5.64 -2.03 8.75
CA ASP A 42 6.74 -1.34 9.45
C ASP A 42 8.10 -1.57 8.79
N ARG A 43 8.30 -2.74 8.17
CA ARG A 43 9.51 -3.06 7.40
C ARG A 43 9.68 -2.16 6.18
N ILE A 44 8.59 -1.89 5.45
CA ILE A 44 8.61 -1.00 4.29
C ILE A 44 8.91 0.42 4.74
N THR A 45 8.20 0.90 5.76
CA THR A 45 8.41 2.23 6.35
C THR A 45 9.87 2.41 6.78
N LYS A 46 10.41 1.43 7.51
CA LYS A 46 11.79 1.45 7.98
C LYS A 46 12.80 1.50 6.83
N ASN A 47 12.64 0.64 5.83
CA ASN A 47 13.55 0.63 4.67
C ASN A 47 13.53 1.97 3.92
N ILE A 48 12.35 2.57 3.73
CA ILE A 48 12.23 3.89 3.09
C ILE A 48 12.93 4.95 3.94
N GLY A 49 12.70 4.96 5.25
CA GLY A 49 13.35 5.90 6.17
C GLY A 49 14.87 5.79 6.14
N GLU A 50 15.42 4.57 6.20
CA GLU A 50 16.87 4.33 6.16
C GLU A 50 17.51 4.85 4.86
N GLU A 51 16.94 4.56 3.69
CA GLU A 51 17.47 5.05 2.43
C GLU A 51 17.29 6.57 2.28
N THR A 52 16.19 7.12 2.78
CA THR A 52 15.95 8.57 2.79
C THR A 52 16.97 9.29 3.65
N ASN A 53 17.28 8.77 4.84
CA ASN A 53 18.24 9.38 5.75
C ASN A 53 19.68 9.32 5.21
N LYS A 54 20.04 8.26 4.47
CA LYS A 54 21.32 8.23 3.73
C LYS A 54 21.41 9.36 2.72
N TYR A 55 20.32 9.61 1.99
CA TYR A 55 20.26 10.71 1.03
C TYR A 55 20.33 12.08 1.71
N ILE A 56 19.59 12.28 2.80
CA ILE A 56 19.62 13.51 3.60
C ILE A 56 21.05 13.79 4.10
N CYS A 57 21.72 12.77 4.65
CA CYS A 57 23.12 12.87 5.06
C CYS A 57 24.04 13.33 3.92
N SER A 58 23.83 12.79 2.70
CA SER A 58 24.63 13.19 1.53
C SER A 58 24.40 14.62 1.07
N MET A 59 23.19 15.14 1.31
CA MET A 59 22.77 16.48 0.93
C MET A 59 23.10 17.53 1.98
N MET A 60 23.27 17.12 3.24
CA MET A 60 23.49 18.01 4.38
C MET A 60 24.58 19.07 4.17
N PRO A 61 25.75 18.78 3.55
CA PRO A 61 26.77 19.80 3.30
C PRO A 61 26.33 20.96 2.40
N ASN A 62 25.28 20.76 1.58
CA ASN A 62 24.77 21.77 0.66
C ASN A 62 23.79 22.75 1.32
N TYR A 63 23.40 22.53 2.58
CA TYR A 63 22.45 23.36 3.30
C TYR A 63 23.13 24.05 4.48
N SER A 64 22.85 25.34 4.64
CA SER A 64 23.40 26.17 5.71
C SER A 64 22.72 25.96 7.07
N GLY A 65 21.61 25.21 7.13
CA GLY A 65 20.81 25.01 8.34
C GLY A 65 20.37 23.57 8.53
N SER A 66 20.46 23.09 9.78
CA SER A 66 20.12 21.71 10.17
C SER A 66 18.63 21.38 10.12
N TRP A 67 17.75 22.39 10.07
CA TRP A 67 16.31 22.19 10.02
C TRP A 67 15.85 21.46 8.76
N ASN A 68 16.42 21.82 7.60
CA ASN A 68 16.04 21.26 6.31
C ASN A 68 16.68 19.89 6.03
N THR A 69 17.55 19.42 6.92
CA THR A 69 18.34 18.19 6.77
C THR A 69 18.20 17.29 7.99
N ARG A 70 17.09 17.41 8.72
CA ARG A 70 16.76 16.47 9.79
C ARG A 70 16.45 15.11 9.19
N ASP A 71 16.88 14.06 9.89
CA ASP A 71 16.50 12.70 9.58
C ASP A 71 14.99 12.54 9.62
N ALA A 72 14.48 11.75 8.69
CA ALA A 72 13.09 11.32 8.64
C ALA A 72 12.82 10.22 9.66
N ASP A 73 11.76 10.40 10.45
CA ASP A 73 11.25 9.39 11.38
C ASP A 73 10.24 8.46 10.71
N GLY A 74 10.03 7.26 11.28
CA GLY A 74 9.05 6.30 10.79
C GLY A 74 7.63 6.88 10.71
N THR A 75 7.26 7.71 11.68
CA THR A 75 5.97 8.42 11.67
C THR A 75 5.87 9.44 10.53
N GLU A 76 6.97 10.12 10.19
CA GLU A 76 7.00 11.08 9.08
C GLU A 76 6.84 10.36 7.73
N ILE A 77 7.51 9.20 7.56
CA ILE A 77 7.35 8.36 6.37
C ILE A 77 5.92 7.83 6.25
N GLU A 78 5.32 7.32 7.33
CA GLU A 78 3.92 6.88 7.33
C GLU A 78 2.95 8.02 6.99
N THR A 79 3.21 9.20 7.54
CA THR A 79 2.42 10.41 7.27
C THR A 79 2.52 10.79 5.80
N LEU A 80 3.74 10.79 5.23
CA LEU A 80 3.98 11.09 3.81
C LEU A 80 3.25 10.12 2.88
N LEU A 81 3.25 8.83 3.19
CA LEU A 81 2.55 7.82 2.39
C LEU A 81 1.03 7.99 2.46
N THR A 82 0.51 8.33 3.65
CA THR A 82 -0.92 8.62 3.87
C THR A 82 -1.35 9.89 3.12
N LEU A 83 -0.46 10.87 3.07
CA LEU A 83 -0.64 12.12 2.34
C LEU A 83 -0.74 11.87 0.83
N PHE A 84 0.14 11.04 0.27
CA PHE A 84 0.07 10.63 -1.14
C PHE A 84 -1.21 9.86 -1.46
N TYR A 85 -1.61 8.95 -0.58
CA TYR A 85 -2.88 8.26 -0.71
C TYR A 85 -4.05 9.25 -0.76
N SER A 86 -4.07 10.22 0.16
CA SER A 86 -5.11 11.25 0.23
C SER A 86 -5.12 12.14 -1.03
N ALA A 87 -3.95 12.57 -1.50
CA ALA A 87 -3.83 13.34 -2.74
C ALA A 87 -4.39 12.56 -3.95
N GLY A 88 -4.20 11.24 -4.00
CA GLY A 88 -4.80 10.37 -5.00
C GLY A 88 -6.33 10.30 -4.89
N VAL A 89 -6.87 10.15 -3.68
CA VAL A 89 -8.31 10.10 -3.41
C VAL A 89 -9.01 11.40 -3.83
N TYR A 90 -8.39 12.56 -3.58
CA TYR A 90 -8.92 13.86 -3.97
C TYR A 90 -8.59 14.28 -5.41
N TYR A 91 -8.07 13.37 -6.25
CA TYR A 91 -7.69 13.65 -7.64
C TYR A 91 -6.65 14.79 -7.78
N GLY A 92 -5.89 15.06 -6.72
CA GLY A 92 -4.86 16.10 -6.65
C GLY A 92 -3.49 15.66 -7.20
N ASN A 93 -3.39 14.47 -7.79
CA ASN A 93 -2.13 13.87 -8.25
C ASN A 93 -1.46 14.63 -9.43
N LYS A 94 -2.19 15.53 -10.09
CA LYS A 94 -1.68 16.39 -11.18
C LYS A 94 -1.50 17.84 -10.78
N VAL A 95 -1.86 18.18 -9.54
CA VAL A 95 -1.81 19.54 -9.02
C VAL A 95 -0.41 19.79 -8.45
N ASN A 96 0.11 21.01 -8.60
CA ASN A 96 1.41 21.34 -8.01
C ASN A 96 1.32 21.32 -6.47
N CYS A 97 2.43 21.08 -5.78
CA CYS A 97 2.42 20.96 -4.31
C CYS A 97 1.90 22.23 -3.60
N VAL A 98 2.13 23.41 -4.18
CA VAL A 98 1.70 24.69 -3.58
C VAL A 98 0.18 24.83 -3.65
N GLU A 99 -0.44 24.48 -4.77
CA GLU A 99 -1.87 24.44 -4.95
C GLU A 99 -2.50 23.33 -4.10
N LEU A 100 -1.86 22.16 -4.04
CA LEU A 100 -2.28 21.05 -3.17
C LEU A 100 -2.41 21.52 -1.71
N TRP A 101 -1.46 22.32 -1.21
CA TRP A 101 -1.43 22.91 0.14
C TRP A 101 -2.25 24.18 0.34
N ARG A 102 -2.73 24.79 -0.73
CA ARG A 102 -3.62 25.96 -0.62
C ARG A 102 -5.10 25.58 -0.69
N MET A 103 -5.42 24.41 -1.23
CA MET A 103 -6.80 23.94 -1.43
C MET A 103 -7.38 23.17 -0.25
N ASN A 104 -6.55 22.78 0.73
CA ASN A 104 -6.93 22.07 1.96
C ASN A 104 -6.58 22.90 3.19
#